data_AF-A0A918QU00-F1
#
_entry.id   AF-A0A918QU00-F1
#
_cell.length_a   1.000
_cell.length_b   1.000
_cell.length_c   1.000
_cell.angle_alpha   90.00
_cell.angle_beta   90.00
_cell.angle_gamma   90.00
#
_symmetry.space_group_name_H-M   'P 1'
#
loop_
_entity.id
_entity.type
_entity.pdbx_description
1 polymer ?
#
loop_
_entity_poly.entity_id
_entity_poly.type
_entity_poly.pdbx_seq_one_letter_code
_entity_poly.pdbx_strand_id
1 'polypeptide(L)'
;MYEKTFYYLYPDGSITARTVVGDGPITHPEGVVLLSREEYEQRLAAIEAQRAQEAEDTRAAETEQKRLDYLALIALGLPPETASRITGYVPPPEPEPDEQTDLPPTDEPASTEESD
;
A
#
# COMPACT_ATOMS: atom_id res chain seq x y z
N MET A 1 42.69 -3.82 -15.95
CA MET A 1 41.58 -3.93 -15.00
C MET A 1 40.28 -3.84 -15.76
N TYR A 2 39.45 -4.87 -15.70
CA TYR A 2 38.08 -4.84 -16.23
C TYR A 2 37.08 -4.77 -15.07
N GLU A 3 35.90 -4.22 -15.34
CA GLU A 3 34.74 -4.22 -14.46
C GLU A 3 33.60 -4.94 -15.19
N LYS A 4 33.01 -5.96 -14.56
CA LYS A 4 31.90 -6.72 -15.14
C LYS A 4 30.88 -7.11 -14.09
N THR A 5 29.61 -6.87 -14.40
CA THR A 5 28.46 -7.29 -13.57
C THR A 5 27.91 -8.63 -14.05
N PHE A 6 27.65 -9.51 -13.11
CA PHE A 6 26.98 -10.80 -13.31
C PHE A 6 25.69 -10.83 -12.54
N TYR A 7 24.67 -11.39 -13.16
CA TYR A 7 23.35 -11.58 -12.56
C TYR A 7 23.16 -13.07 -12.29
N TYR A 8 22.69 -13.40 -11.10
CA TYR A 8 22.56 -14.77 -10.64
C TYR A 8 21.13 -15.05 -10.21
N LEU A 9 20.67 -16.26 -10.51
CA LEU A 9 19.52 -16.92 -9.89
C LEU A 9 20.03 -18.07 -9.03
N TYR A 10 19.66 -18.06 -7.76
CA TYR A 10 19.97 -19.10 -6.79
C TYR A 10 18.87 -20.19 -6.78
N PRO A 11 19.17 -21.39 -6.28
CA PRO A 11 18.21 -22.50 -6.23
C PRO A 11 17.02 -22.24 -5.30
N ASP A 12 17.13 -21.30 -4.36
CA ASP A 12 16.02 -20.85 -3.51
C ASP A 12 15.07 -19.86 -4.23
N GLY A 13 15.38 -19.51 -5.49
CA GLY A 13 14.61 -18.55 -6.28
C GLY A 13 15.04 -17.09 -6.10
N SER A 14 16.01 -16.82 -5.21
CA SER A 14 16.53 -15.47 -5.03
C SER A 14 17.41 -15.03 -6.21
N ILE A 15 17.45 -13.73 -6.48
CA ILE A 15 18.29 -13.14 -7.53
C ILE A 15 19.27 -12.13 -6.94
N THR A 16 20.45 -11.98 -7.56
CA THR A 16 21.47 -11.01 -7.11
C THR A 16 22.33 -10.52 -8.28
N ALA A 17 22.75 -9.26 -8.21
CA ALA A 17 23.79 -8.71 -9.08
C ALA A 17 25.13 -8.62 -8.33
N ARG A 18 26.21 -9.07 -8.97
CA ARG A 18 27.58 -8.98 -8.44
C ARG A 18 28.49 -8.29 -9.44
N THR A 19 29.05 -7.16 -9.05
CA THR A 19 30.11 -6.49 -9.81
C THR A 19 31.46 -7.06 -9.42
N VAL A 20 32.24 -7.47 -10.40
CA VAL A 20 33.61 -7.99 -10.23
C VAL A 20 34.58 -7.04 -10.92
N VAL A 21 35.62 -6.62 -10.20
CA VAL A 21 36.70 -5.77 -10.72
C VAL A 21 38.02 -6.55 -10.62
N GLY A 22 38.76 -6.70 -11.72
CA GLY A 22 40.04 -7.42 -11.69
C GLY A 22 40.68 -7.62 -13.06
N ASP A 23 41.73 -8.43 -13.09
CA ASP A 23 42.47 -8.81 -14.31
C ASP A 23 42.61 -10.34 -14.46
N GLY A 24 42.01 -11.12 -13.54
CA GLY A 24 42.12 -12.58 -13.47
C GLY A 24 40.86 -13.33 -13.92
N PRO A 25 40.83 -14.68 -13.84
CA PRO A 25 39.63 -15.47 -14.11
C PRO A 25 38.54 -15.21 -13.06
N ILE A 26 37.28 -15.31 -13.47
CA ILE A 26 36.11 -15.02 -12.64
C ILE A 26 35.53 -16.33 -12.11
N THR A 27 35.47 -16.46 -10.79
CA THR A 27 34.83 -17.62 -10.13
C THR A 27 33.39 -17.29 -9.79
N HIS A 28 32.47 -18.08 -10.34
CA HIS A 28 31.03 -18.00 -10.03
C HIS A 28 30.68 -18.87 -8.81
N PRO A 29 29.67 -18.48 -8.01
CA PRO A 29 29.15 -19.34 -6.95
C PRO A 29 28.62 -20.67 -7.51
N GLU A 30 28.66 -21.74 -6.72
CA GLU A 30 28.13 -23.03 -7.16
C GLU A 30 26.59 -23.04 -7.17
N GLY A 31 26.00 -23.80 -8.09
CA GLY A 31 24.54 -24.01 -8.14
C GLY A 31 23.72 -22.81 -8.62
N VAL A 32 24.37 -21.72 -9.05
CA VAL A 32 23.67 -20.55 -9.60
C VAL A 32 23.46 -20.66 -11.11
N VAL A 33 22.36 -20.11 -11.58
CA VAL A 33 22.13 -19.88 -13.00
C VAL A 33 22.54 -18.44 -13.32
N LEU A 34 23.39 -18.27 -14.33
CA LEU A 34 23.73 -16.95 -14.85
C LEU A 34 22.54 -16.40 -15.65
N LEU A 35 22.05 -15.25 -15.24
CA LEU A 35 21.01 -14.52 -15.95
C LEU A 35 21.64 -13.47 -16.87
N SER A 36 20.98 -13.20 -17.98
CA SER A 36 21.16 -11.93 -18.68
C SER A 36 20.64 -10.78 -17.84
N ARG A 37 21.05 -9.56 -18.19
CA ARG A 37 20.54 -8.34 -17.55
C ARG A 37 19.01 -8.24 -17.67
N GLU A 38 18.48 -8.55 -18.85
CA GLU A 38 17.04 -8.47 -19.12
C GLU A 38 16.25 -9.48 -18.28
N GLU A 39 16.74 -10.72 -18.16
CA GLU A 39 16.11 -11.74 -17.30
C GLU A 39 16.15 -11.35 -15.82
N TYR A 40 17.23 -10.72 -15.37
CA TYR A 40 17.32 -10.20 -14.01
C TYR A 40 16.30 -9.09 -13.76
N GLU A 41 16.22 -8.11 -14.65
CA GLU A 41 15.30 -6.97 -14.54
C GLU A 41 13.83 -7.44 -14.57
N GLN A 42 13.47 -8.39 -15.45
CA GLN A 42 12.13 -8.98 -15.49
C GLN A 42 11.76 -9.70 -14.19
N ARG A 43 12.69 -10.51 -13.64
CA ARG A 43 12.46 -11.23 -12.38
C ARG A 43 12.38 -10.27 -11.20
N LEU A 44 13.23 -9.24 -11.17
CA LEU A 44 13.19 -8.21 -10.14
C LEU A 44 11.84 -7.50 -10.15
N ALA A 45 11.36 -7.07 -11.31
CA ALA A 45 10.05 -6.43 -11.44
C ALA A 45 8.90 -7.34 -10.97
N ALA A 46 8.96 -8.64 -11.26
CA ALA A 46 7.96 -9.60 -10.79
C ALA A 46 7.97 -9.74 -9.25
N ILE A 47 9.15 -9.82 -8.64
CA ILE A 47 9.31 -9.88 -7.17
C ILE A 47 8.80 -8.59 -6.51
N GLU A 48 9.13 -7.43 -7.08
CA GLU A 48 8.67 -6.14 -6.56
C GLU A 48 7.15 -5.98 -6.67
N ALA A 49 6.56 -6.39 -7.79
CA ALA A 49 5.11 -6.37 -7.97
C ALA A 49 4.40 -7.29 -6.96
N GLN A 50 4.93 -8.50 -6.73
CA GLN A 50 4.39 -9.41 -5.72
C GLN A 50 4.46 -8.79 -4.32
N ARG A 51 5.62 -8.24 -3.93
CA ARG A 51 5.80 -7.61 -2.61
C ARG A 51 4.90 -6.41 -2.42
N ALA A 52 4.70 -5.61 -3.47
CA ALA A 52 3.80 -4.47 -3.42
C ALA A 52 2.35 -4.93 -3.16
N GLN A 53 1.91 -6.00 -3.83
CA GLN A 53 0.60 -6.59 -3.60
C GLN A 53 0.45 -7.13 -2.17
N GLU A 54 1.41 -7.93 -1.71
CA GLU A 54 1.43 -8.49 -0.34
C GLU A 54 1.43 -7.39 0.73
N ALA A 55 2.10 -6.27 0.48
CA ALA A 55 2.12 -5.12 1.38
C ALA A 55 0.74 -4.45 1.49
N GLU A 56 0.02 -4.30 0.39
CA GLU A 56 -1.35 -3.75 0.40
C GLU A 56 -2.32 -4.68 1.12
N ASP A 57 -2.25 -5.99 0.85
CA ASP A 57 -3.07 -6.99 1.52
C ASP A 57 -2.80 -7.02 3.04
N THR A 58 -1.53 -6.92 3.43
CA THR A 58 -1.12 -6.85 4.83
C THR A 58 -1.66 -5.58 5.50
N ARG A 59 -1.53 -4.41 4.87
CA ARG A 59 -2.04 -3.14 5.41
C ARG A 59 -3.56 -3.17 5.60
N ALA A 60 -4.29 -3.76 4.66
CA ALA A 60 -5.74 -3.93 4.76
C ALA A 60 -6.11 -4.83 5.95
N ALA A 61 -5.43 -5.98 6.08
CA ALA A 61 -5.64 -6.91 7.19
C ALA A 61 -5.30 -6.28 8.55
N GLU A 62 -4.16 -5.57 8.65
CA GLU A 62 -3.76 -4.87 9.88
C GLU A 62 -4.76 -3.78 10.26
N THR A 63 -5.31 -3.06 9.29
CA THR A 63 -6.30 -2.00 9.53
C THR A 63 -7.61 -2.59 10.05
N GLU A 64 -8.10 -3.69 9.47
CA GLU A 64 -9.32 -4.35 9.96
C GLU A 64 -9.10 -4.95 11.35
N GLN A 65 -7.93 -5.57 11.61
CA GLN A 65 -7.62 -6.10 12.94
C GLN A 65 -7.65 -4.98 14.00
N LYS A 66 -7.01 -3.85 13.71
CA LYS A 66 -7.02 -2.68 14.62
C LYS A 66 -8.43 -2.16 14.87
N ARG A 67 -9.31 -2.17 13.85
CA ARG A 67 -10.73 -1.80 13.99
C ARG A 67 -11.48 -2.76 14.90
N LEU A 68 -11.30 -4.06 14.71
CA LEU A 68 -11.93 -5.09 15.55
C LEU A 68 -11.47 -4.99 17.00
N ASP A 69 -10.17 -4.80 17.23
CA ASP A 69 -9.60 -4.62 18.57
C ASP A 69 -10.15 -3.35 19.23
N TYR A 70 -10.29 -2.25 18.48
CA TYR A 70 -10.89 -1.03 18.97
C TYR A 70 -12.31 -1.27 19.46
N LEU A 71 -13.16 -1.90 18.63
CA LEU A 71 -14.55 -2.20 18.97
C LEU A 71 -14.66 -3.15 20.18
N ALA A 72 -13.76 -4.13 20.28
CA ALA A 72 -13.70 -5.01 21.45
C ALA A 72 -13.37 -4.25 22.74
N LEU A 73 -12.43 -3.30 22.70
CA LEU A 73 -12.09 -2.46 23.86
C LEU A 73 -13.25 -1.54 24.26
N ILE A 74 -13.98 -0.97 23.29
CA ILE A 74 -15.21 -0.21 23.56
C ILE A 74 -16.24 -1.10 24.26
N ALA A 75 -16.46 -2.31 23.75
CA ALA A 75 -17.42 -3.26 24.33
C ALA A 75 -17.04 -3.69 25.76
N LEU A 76 -15.75 -3.69 26.09
CA LEU A 76 -15.24 -3.91 27.45
C LEU A 76 -15.36 -2.68 28.36
N GLY A 77 -15.88 -1.56 27.85
CA GLY A 77 -16.13 -0.33 28.61
C GLY A 77 -14.95 0.63 28.67
N LEU A 78 -13.91 0.44 27.83
CA LEU A 78 -12.85 1.44 27.74
C LEU A 78 -13.35 2.70 26.99
N PRO A 79 -12.93 3.90 27.40
CA PRO A 79 -13.22 5.12 26.65
C PRO A 79 -12.64 5.05 25.24
N PRO A 80 -13.31 5.66 24.23
CA PRO A 80 -12.88 5.60 22.84
C PRO A 80 -11.49 6.18 22.61
N GLU A 81 -11.14 7.27 23.30
CA GLU A 81 -9.78 7.83 23.21
C GLU A 81 -8.70 6.86 23.71
N THR A 82 -9.02 6.07 24.74
CA THR A 82 -8.08 5.07 25.29
C THR A 82 -7.97 3.88 24.36
N ALA A 83 -9.09 3.38 23.83
CA ALA A 83 -9.10 2.31 22.83
C ALA A 83 -8.31 2.70 21.55
N SER A 84 -8.46 3.94 21.08
CA SER A 84 -7.70 4.48 19.93
C SER A 84 -6.20 4.55 20.21
N ARG A 85 -5.79 5.01 21.40
CA ARG A 85 -4.37 5.06 21.78
C ARG A 85 -3.73 3.68 21.89
N ILE A 86 -4.48 2.68 22.35
CA ILE A 86 -3.98 1.29 22.52
C ILE A 86 -3.83 0.60 21.16
N THR A 87 -4.83 0.72 20.29
CA THR A 87 -4.86 0.01 19.00
C THR A 87 -4.14 0.77 17.88
N GLY A 88 -3.93 2.07 18.06
CA GLY A 88 -3.49 2.96 16.99
C GLY A 88 -4.55 3.14 15.88
N TYR A 89 -5.78 2.66 16.09
CA TYR A 89 -6.90 2.89 15.18
C TYR A 89 -7.49 4.28 15.43
N VAL A 90 -7.49 5.11 14.39
CA VAL A 90 -8.22 6.38 14.38
C VAL A 90 -9.50 6.12 13.59
N PRO A 91 -10.68 6.08 14.24
CA PRO A 91 -11.93 5.95 13.51
C PRO A 91 -12.08 7.16 12.57
N PRO A 92 -12.58 6.95 11.34
CA PRO A 92 -12.94 8.07 10.49
C PRO A 92 -13.96 8.96 11.23
N PRO A 93 -13.94 10.29 11.03
CA PRO A 93 -14.97 11.15 11.59
C PRO A 93 -16.32 10.58 11.16
N GLU A 94 -17.23 10.36 12.13
CA GLU A 94 -18.59 9.98 11.80
C GLU A 94 -19.12 11.02 10.81
N PRO A 95 -19.73 10.62 9.68
CA PRO A 95 -20.37 11.58 8.81
C PRO A 95 -21.38 12.32 9.67
N GLU A 96 -21.15 13.63 9.88
CA GLU A 96 -22.13 14.48 10.53
C GLU A 96 -23.43 14.29 9.75
N PRO A 97 -24.56 14.00 10.43
CA PRO A 97 -25.81 13.79 9.73
C PRO A 97 -26.06 15.05 8.89
N ASP A 98 -26.08 14.91 7.57
CA ASP A 98 -26.48 15.98 6.67
C ASP A 98 -27.80 16.55 7.20
N GLU A 99 -27.79 17.78 7.71
CA GLU A 99 -28.99 18.55 8.04
C GLU A 99 -29.75 18.85 6.74
N GLN A 100 -30.32 17.83 6.12
CA GLN A 100 -31.42 17.95 5.17
C GLN A 100 -32.71 17.90 5.96
N THR A 101 -33.23 19.06 6.38
CA THR A 101 -34.65 19.46 6.32
C THR A 101 -34.88 20.73 7.14
N ASP A 102 -35.06 21.89 6.50
CA ASP A 102 -36.19 22.81 6.68
C ASP A 102 -35.96 24.11 5.87
N LEU A 103 -35.97 24.03 4.55
CA LEU A 103 -36.31 25.20 3.74
C LEU A 103 -37.77 25.00 3.32
N PRO A 104 -38.73 25.84 3.79
CA PRO A 104 -40.08 25.79 3.26
C PRO A 104 -40.05 26.08 1.76
N PRO A 105 -40.99 25.53 0.96
CA PRO A 105 -41.11 25.93 -0.43
C PRO A 105 -41.43 27.42 -0.48
N THR A 106 -40.47 28.25 -0.90
CA THR A 106 -40.74 29.65 -1.19
C THR A 106 -41.58 29.69 -2.46
N ASP A 107 -42.87 29.81 -2.23
CA ASP A 107 -43.93 30.21 -3.15
C ASP A 107 -43.39 31.22 -4.19
N GLU A 108 -43.51 30.84 -5.47
CA GLU A 108 -43.34 31.76 -6.61
C GLU A 108 -44.24 32.99 -6.44
N PRO A 109 -43.72 34.22 -6.59
CA PRO A 109 -44.53 35.29 -7.15
C PRO A 109 -44.24 35.39 -8.65
N ALA A 110 -45.27 35.08 -9.43
CA ALA A 110 -45.41 35.53 -10.81
C ALA A 110 -45.31 37.06 -10.85
N SER A 111 -44.26 37.58 -11.47
CA SER A 111 -44.15 39.00 -11.84
C SER A 111 -44.11 39.13 -13.35
N THR A 112 -45.28 39.44 -13.90
CA THR A 112 -45.51 40.12 -15.17
C THR A 112 -44.91 41.53 -15.12
N GLU A 113 -44.08 41.90 -16.08
CA GLU A 113 -43.87 43.27 -16.60
C GLU A 113 -42.96 43.12 -17.84
N GLU A 114 -43.49 43.07 -19.06
CA GLU A 114 -43.98 44.19 -19.88
C GLU A 114 -42.93 45.31 -20.05
N SER A 115 -42.33 45.38 -21.25
CA SER A 115 -41.63 46.56 -21.77
C SER A 115 -41.57 46.43 -23.30
N ASP A 116 -42.40 47.21 -23.98
CA ASP A 116 -42.18 47.75 -25.34
C ASP A 116 -42.07 49.27 -25.20
#